data_AF-A0A929H4W5-F1
#
_entry.id   AF-A0A929H4W5-F1
#
_cell.length_a   1.000
_cell.length_b   1.000
_cell.length_c   1.000
_cell.angle_alpha   90.00
_cell.angle_beta   90.00
_cell.angle_gamma   90.00
#
_symmetry.space_group_name_H-M   'P 1'
#
loop_
_entity.id
_entity.type
_entity.pdbx_description
1 polymer ?
#
loop_
_entity_poly.entity_id
_entity_poly.type
_entity_poly.pdbx_seq_one_letter_code
_entity_poly.pdbx_strand_id
1 'polypeptide(L)' 'MDKYDLEERLIEFSVLIIEIVNEMPNSKAGNHLSGQLVRSGTSVSLNYGEAQ' A
#
# COMPACT_ATOMS: atom_id res chain seq x y z
N MET A 1 -4.57 21.41 10.12
CA MET A 1 -4.46 20.00 9.68
C MET A 1 -5.42 19.89 8.53
N ASP A 2 -4.88 20.01 7.32
CA ASP A 2 -5.69 20.17 6.12
C ASP A 2 -6.37 18.86 5.74
N LYS A 3 -7.61 18.94 5.26
CA LYS A 3 -8.47 17.79 4.93
C LYS A 3 -7.85 16.85 3.88
N TYR A 4 -6.91 17.36 3.07
CA TYR A 4 -6.20 16.62 2.04
C TYR A 4 -4.96 15.86 2.54
N ASP A 5 -4.49 16.12 3.77
CA ASP A 5 -3.30 15.47 4.34
C ASP A 5 -3.49 13.95 4.46
N LEU A 6 -4.67 13.49 4.86
CA LEU A 6 -4.88 12.06 5.10
C LEU A 6 -4.96 11.26 3.79
N GLU A 7 -5.69 11.76 2.78
CA GLU A 7 -5.80 11.07 1.48
C GLU A 7 -4.43 10.93 0.82
N GLU A 8 -3.68 12.05 0.77
CA GLU A 8 -2.35 12.09 0.17
C GLU A 8 -1.38 11.15 0.90
N ARG A 9 -1.37 11.17 2.24
CA ARG A 9 -0.55 10.26 3.04
C ARG A 9 -0.92 8.78 2.84
N LEU A 10 -2.19 8.46 2.64
CA LEU A 10 -2.61 7.09 2.35
C LEU A 10 -2.16 6.65 0.95
N ILE A 11 -2.18 7.55 -0.03
CA ILE A 11 -1.64 7.30 -1.37
C ILE A 11 -0.13 7.07 -1.29
N GLU A 12 0.61 7.94 -0.61
CA GLU A 12 2.05 7.80 -0.40
C GLU A 12 2.40 6.48 0.31
N PHE A 13 1.62 6.09 1.31
CA PHE A 13 1.76 4.79 1.98
C PHE A 13 1.55 3.62 1.02
N SER A 14 0.52 3.66 0.17
CA SER A 14 0.28 2.64 -0.86
C SER A 14 1.45 2.53 -1.84
N VAL A 15 2.06 3.66 -2.24
CA VAL A 15 3.26 3.69 -3.10
C VAL A 15 4.45 3.04 -2.40
N LEU A 16 4.70 3.40 -1.13
CA LEU A 16 5.79 2.82 -0.34
C LEU A 16 5.68 1.29 -0.24
N ILE A 17 4.47 0.75 -0.06
CA ILE A 17 4.26 -0.71 -0.02
C ILE A 17 4.66 -1.36 -1.35
N ILE A 18 4.34 -0.73 -2.48
CA ILE A 18 4.72 -1.24 -3.80
C ILE A 18 6.25 -1.23 -3.96
N GLU A 19 6.92 -0.16 -3.54
CA GLU A 19 8.38 -0.07 -3.57
C GLU A 19 9.03 -1.17 -2.72
N ILE A 20 8.57 -1.36 -1.48
CA ILE A 20 9.04 -2.44 -0.60
C ILE A 20 8.87 -3.80 -1.27
N VAL A 21 7.70 -4.07 -1.86
CA VAL A 21 7.42 -5.36 -2.48
C VAL A 21 8.30 -5.61 -3.72
N ASN A 22 8.62 -4.56 -4.49
CA ASN A 22 9.51 -4.67 -5.65
C ASN A 22 10.95 -5.03 -5.26
N GLU A 23 11.38 -4.69 -4.05
CA GLU A 23 12.72 -5.06 -3.54
C GLU A 23 12.75 -6.46 -2.89
N MET A 24 11.61 -7.12 -2.73
CA MET A 24 11.57 -8.42 -2.06
C MET A 24 12.25 -9.53 -2.89
N PRO A 25 12.98 -10.46 -2.23
CA PRO A 25 13.62 -11.56 -2.94
C PRO A 25 12.59 -12.45 -3.64
N ASN A 26 12.88 -12.82 -4.90
CA ASN A 26 12.06 -13.76 -5.68
C ASN A 26 12.21 -15.20 -5.15
N SER A 27 11.54 -15.45 -4.03
CA SER A 27 11.48 -16.72 -3.31
C SER A 27 10.03 -17.06 -3.02
N LYS A 28 9.71 -18.32 -2.72
CA LYS A 28 8.34 -18.72 -2.37
C LYS A 28 7.78 -17.91 -1.20
N ALA A 29 8.59 -17.70 -0.16
CA ALA A 29 8.19 -16.91 1.01
C ALA A 29 8.07 -15.42 0.66
N GLY A 30 9.03 -14.88 -0.09
CA GLY A 30 9.00 -13.50 -0.59
C GLY A 30 7.73 -13.23 -1.38
N ASN A 31 7.48 -14.00 -2.43
CA ASN A 31 6.30 -13.83 -3.30
C ASN A 31 4.97 -14.00 -2.54
N HIS A 32 4.91 -14.91 -1.57
CA HIS A 32 3.72 -15.07 -0.74
C HIS A 32 3.46 -13.82 0.10
N LEU A 33 4.47 -13.30 0.79
CA LEU A 33 4.35 -12.11 1.63
C LEU A 33 4.12 -10.85 0.80
N SER A 34 4.83 -10.69 -0.33
CA SER A 34 4.61 -9.64 -1.32
C SER A 34 3.14 -9.54 -1.74
N GLY A 35 2.52 -10.67 -2.09
CA GLY A 35 1.12 -10.70 -2.48
C GLY A 35 0.15 -10.31 -1.35
N GLN A 36 0.47 -10.62 -0.09
CA GLN A 36 -0.32 -10.16 1.04
C GLN A 36 -0.17 -8.65 1.25
N LEU A 37 1.07 -8.15 1.21
CA LEU A 37 1.40 -6.74 1.43
C LEU A 37 0.80 -5.83 0.37
N VAL A 38 0.91 -6.17 -0.93
CA VAL A 38 0.32 -5.34 -1.99
C VAL A 38 -1.19 -5.23 -1.78
N ARG A 39 -1.89 -6.34 -1.51
CA ARG A 39 -3.34 -6.30 -1.35
C ARG A 39 -3.78 -5.49 -0.14
N SER A 40 -3.20 -5.75 1.04
CA SER A 40 -3.61 -5.05 2.26
C SER A 40 -3.15 -3.58 2.24
N GLY A 41 -1.91 -3.34 1.83
CA GLY A 41 -1.27 -2.03 1.87
C GLY A 41 -1.81 -1.03 0.86
N THR A 42 -2.28 -1.45 -0.33
CA THR A 42 -2.91 -0.52 -1.28
C THR A 42 -4.40 -0.32 -1.04
N SER A 43 -5.05 -1.22 -0.31
CA SER A 43 -6.50 -1.13 -0.03
C SER A 43 -6.87 0.09 0.81
N VAL A 44 -5.96 0.62 1.64
CA VAL A 44 -6.27 1.71 2.58
C VAL A 44 -6.61 3.03 1.87
N SER A 45 -5.87 3.38 0.81
CA SER A 45 -6.17 4.60 0.04
C SER A 45 -7.47 4.46 -0.75
N LEU A 46 -7.75 3.25 -1.27
CA LEU A 46 -8.98 2.97 -2.02
C LEU A 46 -10.22 2.99 -1.11
N ASN A 47 -10.16 2.28 0.02
CA ASN A 47 -11.25 2.25 1.00
C ASN A 47 -11.53 3.65 1.57
N TYR A 48 -10.49 4.47 1.77
CA TYR A 48 -10.67 5.85 2.21
C TYR A 48 -11.36 6.70 1.15
N GLY A 49 -10.96 6.57 -0.12
CA GLY A 49 -11.62 7.24 -1.24
C GLY A 49 -13.09 6.81 -1.43
N GLU A 50 -13.42 5.53 -1.21
CA GLU A 50 -14.81 5.04 -1.26
C GLU A 50 -15.69 5.55 -0.10
N ALA A 51 -15.09 5.90 1.04
CA ALA A 51 -15.81 6.36 2.23
C ALA A 51 -16.09 7.87 2.26
N GLN A 52 -15.56 8.65 1.30
CA GLN A 52 -15.82 10.08 1.16
C GLN A 52 -17.15 10.38 0.47
#